data_AF-A0A2W5AXV0-F1
#
_entry.id   AF-A0A2W5AXV0-F1
#
_cell.length_a   1.000
_cell.length_b   1.000
_cell.length_c   1.000
_cell.angle_alpha   90.00
_cell.angle_beta   90.00
_cell.angle_gamma   90.00
#
_symmetry.space_group_name_H-M   'P 1'
#
loop_
_entity.id
_entity.type
_entity.pdbx_description
1 polymer ?
#
loop_
_entity_poly.entity_id
_entity_poly.type
_entity_poly.pdbx_seq_one_letter_code
_entity_poly.pdbx_strand_id
1 'polypeptide(L)'
;MAHYDLYQALNLDRSKAPDEISAELSERLEKNELDNIGGREEVEIARAILGDPQKRTAYDSRLDDPNAPEVDVNALRQLAAADFSAPAAPTGDHA
;
A
#
# COMPACT_ATOMS: atom_id res chain seq x y z
N MET A 1 -6.40 -18.18 -5.68
CA MET A 1 -5.72 -17.34 -4.69
C MET A 1 -6.20 -15.94 -4.98
N ALA A 2 -6.83 -15.29 -4.00
CA ALA A 2 -7.48 -14.00 -4.20
C ALA A 2 -6.54 -12.93 -3.67
N HIS A 3 -5.83 -12.23 -4.56
CA HIS A 3 -5.05 -11.07 -4.14
C HIS A 3 -6.03 -9.95 -3.76
N TYR A 4 -5.84 -9.34 -2.58
CA TYR A 4 -6.63 -8.18 -2.18
C TYR A 4 -6.20 -6.98 -3.01
N ASP A 5 -7.04 -6.65 -3.99
CA ASP A 5 -6.84 -5.52 -4.87
C ASP A 5 -7.37 -4.23 -4.21
N LEU A 6 -6.45 -3.42 -3.69
CA LEU A 6 -6.72 -2.12 -3.08
C LEU A 6 -7.37 -1.16 -4.08
N TYR A 7 -7.06 -1.28 -5.37
CA TYR A 7 -7.68 -0.43 -6.39
C TYR A 7 -9.15 -0.76 -6.54
N GLN A 8 -9.49 -2.06 -6.62
CA GLN A 8 -10.88 -2.50 -6.69
C GLN A 8 -11.62 -2.23 -5.37
N ALA A 9 -11.01 -2.54 -4.23
CA ALA A 9 -11.62 -2.37 -2.91
C ALA A 9 -11.95 -0.89 -2.61
N LEU A 10 -11.04 0.02 -2.98
CA LEU A 10 -11.21 1.46 -2.74
C LEU A 10 -11.79 2.22 -3.93
N ASN A 11 -12.15 1.51 -5.01
CA ASN A 11 -12.60 2.09 -6.27
C ASN A 11 -11.64 3.21 -6.76
N LEU A 12 -10.34 2.90 -6.73
CA LEU A 12 -9.26 3.76 -7.19
C LEU A 12 -8.83 3.38 -8.59
N ASP A 13 -8.27 4.36 -9.29
CA ASP A 13 -7.73 4.16 -10.63
C ASP A 13 -6.22 3.86 -10.56
N ARG A 14 -5.81 2.65 -11.02
CA ARG A 14 -4.40 2.21 -11.04
C ARG A 14 -3.53 2.96 -12.05
N SER A 15 -4.10 3.77 -12.93
CA SER A 15 -3.35 4.58 -13.90
C SER A 15 -2.97 5.96 -13.35
N LYS A 16 -3.55 6.39 -12.23
CA LYS A 16 -3.19 7.64 -11.55
C LYS A 16 -1.78 7.62 -10.97
N ALA A 17 -1.17 8.80 -10.82
CA ALA A 17 0.11 8.95 -10.16
C ALA A 17 0.00 8.64 -8.64
N PRO A 18 1.09 8.17 -7.98
CA PRO A 18 1.11 7.93 -6.53
C PRO A 18 0.66 9.16 -5.73
N ASP A 19 1.14 10.34 -6.11
CA ASP A 19 0.78 11.61 -5.47
C ASP A 19 -0.73 11.88 -5.54
N GLU A 20 -1.35 11.67 -6.70
CA GLU A 20 -2.80 11.86 -6.88
C GLU A 20 -3.62 10.88 -6.06
N ILE A 21 -3.22 9.60 -6.02
CA ILE A 21 -3.88 8.59 -5.20
C ILE A 21 -3.76 8.96 -3.72
N SER A 22 -2.57 9.41 -3.28
CA SER A 22 -2.35 9.81 -1.89
C SER A 22 -3.20 11.01 -1.49
N ALA A 23 -3.37 11.99 -2.40
CA ALA A 23 -4.19 13.17 -2.18
C ALA A 23 -5.69 12.81 -2.11
N GLU A 24 -6.16 11.96 -3.02
CA GLU A 24 -7.56 11.50 -3.04
C GLU A 24 -7.90 10.71 -1.77
N LEU A 25 -7.02 9.82 -1.33
CA LEU A 25 -7.21 9.07 -0.08
C LEU A 25 -7.17 9.97 1.15
N SER A 26 -6.32 11.00 1.15
CA SER A 26 -6.28 12.00 2.22
C SER A 26 -7.61 12.79 2.28
N GLU A 27 -8.12 13.22 1.14
CA GLU A 27 -9.39 13.94 1.08
C GLU A 27 -10.56 13.09 1.59
N ARG A 28 -10.62 11.81 1.21
CA ARG A 28 -11.63 10.86 1.71
C ARG A 28 -11.53 10.65 3.22
N LEU A 29 -10.32 10.58 3.77
CA LEU A 29 -10.08 10.51 5.22
C LEU A 29 -10.59 11.76 5.95
N GLU A 30 -10.40 12.94 5.37
CA GLU A 30 -10.88 14.21 5.93
C GLU A 30 -12.41 14.32 5.87
N LYS A 31 -13.00 13.91 4.74
CA LYS A 31 -14.45 13.91 4.52
C LYS A 31 -15.19 12.79 5.25
N ASN A 32 -14.47 11.86 5.89
CA ASN A 32 -15.03 10.63 6.48
C ASN A 32 -15.84 9.78 5.47
N GLU A 33 -15.45 9.80 4.18
CA GLU A 33 -16.07 8.96 3.13
C GLU A 33 -15.54 7.52 3.20
N LEU A 34 -15.65 6.90 4.37
CA LEU A 34 -15.03 5.60 4.73
C LEU A 34 -16.05 4.45 4.79
N ASP A 35 -17.34 4.75 4.69
CA ASP A 35 -18.47 3.84 4.93
C ASP A 35 -18.49 2.58 4.05
N ASN A 36 -17.85 2.61 2.86
CA ASN A 36 -17.88 1.50 1.91
C ASN A 36 -16.52 0.81 1.69
N ILE A 37 -15.47 1.23 2.40
CA ILE A 37 -14.07 0.93 2.03
C ILE A 37 -13.23 0.31 3.15
N GLY A 38 -13.87 -0.45 4.06
CA GLY A 38 -13.15 -1.17 5.12
C GLY A 38 -12.73 -0.32 6.32
N GLY A 39 -13.09 0.97 6.33
CA GLY A 39 -12.84 1.90 7.43
C GLY A 39 -11.53 2.68 7.30
N ARG A 40 -11.20 3.46 8.34
CA ARG A 40 -10.07 4.40 8.32
C ARG A 40 -8.72 3.73 8.10
N GLU A 41 -8.50 2.60 8.78
CA GLU A 41 -7.22 1.89 8.76
C GLU A 41 -6.87 1.39 7.35
N GLU A 42 -7.85 0.86 6.62
CA GLU A 42 -7.62 0.35 5.26
C GLU A 42 -7.23 1.47 4.29
N VAL A 43 -7.87 2.63 4.41
CA VAL A 43 -7.53 3.83 3.62
C VAL A 43 -6.14 4.37 3.99
N GLU A 44 -5.76 4.33 5.27
CA GLU A 44 -4.42 4.71 5.72
C GLU A 44 -3.34 3.76 5.18
N ILE A 45 -3.58 2.44 5.20
CA ILE A 45 -2.70 1.43 4.63
C ILE A 45 -2.54 1.66 3.12
N ALA A 46 -3.65 1.84 2.41
CA ALA A 46 -3.60 2.08 0.97
C ALA A 46 -2.89 3.38 0.62
N ARG A 47 -3.09 4.45 1.39
CA ARG A 47 -2.37 5.71 1.21
C ARG A 47 -0.86 5.53 1.41
N ALA A 48 -0.46 4.77 2.43
CA ALA A 48 0.95 4.50 2.71
C ALA A 48 1.62 3.65 1.62
N ILE A 49 0.90 2.71 1.01
CA ILE A 49 1.44 1.83 -0.04
C ILE A 49 1.37 2.50 -1.40
N LEU A 50 0.18 2.95 -1.81
CA LEU A 50 -0.07 3.48 -3.16
C LEU A 50 0.44 4.91 -3.34
N GLY A 51 0.58 5.66 -2.24
CA GLY A 51 1.18 7.00 -2.24
C GLY A 51 2.70 7.00 -2.30
N ASP A 52 3.35 5.87 -2.03
CA ASP A 52 4.80 5.72 -2.14
C ASP A 52 5.15 4.92 -3.41
N PRO A 53 5.98 5.46 -4.32
CA PRO A 53 6.28 4.78 -5.59
C PRO A 53 7.03 3.45 -5.41
N GLN A 54 7.87 3.29 -4.38
CA GLN A 54 8.60 2.04 -4.14
C GLN A 54 7.66 0.97 -3.58
N LYS A 55 6.85 1.33 -2.58
CA LYS A 55 5.85 0.41 -2.00
C LYS A 55 4.80 0.00 -3.03
N ARG A 56 4.32 0.95 -3.83
CA ARG A 56 3.40 0.69 -4.93
C ARG A 56 3.98 -0.28 -5.94
N THR A 57 5.22 -0.08 -6.39
CA THR A 57 5.87 -1.00 -7.33
C THR A 57 5.96 -2.43 -6.78
N ALA A 58 6.32 -2.58 -5.50
CA ALA A 58 6.35 -3.87 -4.84
C ALA A 58 4.96 -4.51 -4.70
N TYR A 59 3.93 -3.69 -4.44
CA TYR A 59 2.54 -4.12 -4.40
C TYR A 59 2.03 -4.57 -5.77
N ASP A 60 2.18 -3.73 -6.79
CA ASP A 60 1.79 -4.00 -8.17
C ASP A 60 2.47 -5.27 -8.69
N SER A 61 3.76 -5.46 -8.40
CA SER A 61 4.49 -6.67 -8.80
C SER A 61 3.92 -7.96 -8.18
N ARG A 62 3.41 -7.89 -6.94
CA ARG A 62 2.72 -9.03 -6.29
C ARG A 62 1.31 -9.22 -6.81
N LEU A 63 0.65 -8.16 -7.25
CA LEU A 63 -0.69 -8.20 -7.81
C LEU A 63 -0.69 -8.79 -9.23
N ASP A 64 0.33 -8.47 -10.04
CA ASP A 64 0.54 -9.00 -11.38
C ASP A 64 1.12 -10.43 -11.39
N ASP A 65 1.71 -10.91 -10.28
CA ASP A 65 2.24 -12.27 -10.17
C ASP A 65 1.21 -13.23 -9.53
N PRO A 66 0.57 -14.11 -10.32
CA PRO A 66 -0.43 -15.05 -9.81
C PRO A 66 0.16 -16.18 -8.94
N ASN A 67 1.49 -16.34 -8.90
CA ASN A 67 2.18 -17.29 -8.03
C ASN A 67 2.73 -16.63 -6.76
N ALA A 68 2.61 -15.30 -6.64
CA ALA A 68 2.99 -14.60 -5.42
C ALA A 68 2.11 -15.06 -4.25
N PRO A 69 2.63 -15.01 -3.01
CA PRO A 69 1.82 -15.26 -1.83
C PRO A 69 0.60 -14.33 -1.82
N GLU A 70 -0.50 -14.84 -1.26
CA GLU A 70 -1.77 -14.12 -1.18
C GLU A 70 -1.56 -12.76 -0.49
N VAL A 71 -2.09 -11.71 -1.11
CA VAL A 71 -1.95 -10.36 -0.60
C VAL A 71 -3.17 -10.08 0.26
N ASP A 72 -3.10 -10.44 1.54
CA ASP A 72 -4.13 -10.12 2.53
C ASP A 72 -3.91 -8.73 3.17
N VAL A 73 -4.92 -8.24 3.88
CA VAL A 73 -4.84 -7.00 4.70
C VAL A 73 -3.63 -7.02 5.64
N ASN A 74 -3.24 -8.19 6.17
CA ASN A 74 -2.05 -8.31 7.01
C ASN A 74 -0.75 -8.07 6.22
N ALA A 75 -0.65 -8.62 5.01
CA ALA A 75 0.49 -8.40 4.13
C ALA A 75 0.58 -6.94 3.67
N LEU A 76 -0.58 -6.31 3.43
CA LEU A 76 -0.68 -4.87 3.15
C LEU A 76 -0.20 -4.05 4.34
N ARG A 77 -0.67 -4.34 5.56
CA ARG A 77 -0.23 -3.65 6.77
C ARG A 77 1.28 -3.76 6.96
N GLN A 78 1.86 -4.93 6.72
CA GLN A 78 3.31 -5.12 6.75
C GLN A 78 4.03 -4.30 5.68
N LEU A 79 3.49 -4.22 4.46
CA LEU A 79 4.07 -3.41 3.38
C LEU A 79 3.96 -1.90 3.66
N ALA A 80 2.84 -1.46 4.24
CA ALA A 80 2.64 -0.08 4.67
C ALA A 80 3.63 0.32 5.76
N ALA A 81 3.86 -0.57 6.74
CA ALA A 81 4.81 -0.39 7.82
C ALA A 81 6.28 -0.61 7.40
N ALA A 82 6.54 -1.19 6.23
CA ALA A 82 7.89 -1.41 5.74
C ALA A 82 8.55 -0.07 5.40
N ASP A 83 9.69 0.21 6.02
CA ASP A 83 10.54 1.33 5.66
C ASP A 83 11.50 0.91 4.54
N PHE A 84 11.14 1.23 3.29
CA PHE A 84 12.04 1.08 2.14
C PHE A 84 13.19 2.11 2.15
N SER A 85 13.13 3.06 3.10
CA SER A 85 14.15 4.10 3.32
C SER A 85 15.34 3.63 4.16
N ALA A 86 15.32 2.41 4.71
CA ALA A 86 16.45 1.91 5.49
C ALA A 86 17.60 1.48 4.56
N PRO A 87 18.76 2.20 4.52
CA PRO A 87 19.97 1.58 4.03
C PRO A 87 20.26 0.39 4.96
N ALA A 88 20.52 -0.78 4.38
CA ALA A 88 21.07 -1.91 5.13
C ALA A 88 22.25 -1.39 5.95
N ALA A 89 22.08 -1.30 7.28
CA ALA A 89 23.17 -0.93 8.16
C ALA A 89 24.24 -2.02 8.00
N PRO A 90 25.47 -1.71 7.57
CA PRO A 90 26.53 -2.68 7.66
C PRO A 90 26.76 -2.89 9.16
N THR A 91 26.45 -4.09 9.65
CA THR A 91 27.00 -4.56 10.93
C THR A 91 28.51 -4.66 10.73
N GLY A 92 29.17 -3.52 10.92
CA GLY A 92 30.60 -3.42 11.09
C GLY A 92 30.95 -4.06 12.43
N ASP A 93 31.39 -5.30 12.34
CA ASP A 93 32.15 -6.03 13.33
C ASP A 93 33.13 -5.10 14.07
N HIS A 94 32.89 -4.88 15.36
CA HIS A 94 33.85 -4.22 16.24
C HIS A 94 34.83 -5.28 16.75
N ALA A 95 36.06 -5.27 16.20
CA ALA A 95 37.23 -5.95 16.72
C ALA A 95 37.99 -5.07 17.73
#